data_AF-A0A970KM74-F1
#
_entry.id   AF-A0A970KM74-F1
#
_cell.length_a   1.000
_cell.length_b   1.000
_cell.length_c   1.000
_cell.angle_alpha   90.00
_cell.angle_beta   90.00
_cell.angle_gamma   90.00
#
_symmetry.space_group_name_H-M   'P 1'
#
loop_
_entity.id
_entity.type
_entity.pdbx_description
1 polymer ?
#
loop_
_entity_poly.entity_id
_entity_poly.type
_entity_poly.pdbx_seq_one_letter_code
_entity_poly.pdbx_strand_id
1 'polypeptide(L)'
;MAVMNIHAEPPSYKAKAGASTIHGKISEGEYGTKYEFNKDNAVAFDNDYDIDPVPFSFYINWTEDGLYIAYELKVDEADWGNNKLFPQFDMNPWNVLGDDQEGLFFSFFFDAKDKIRFTIHNHGTVGNSTASGSQADLEDIDYAIEVGDDGSTVLEFMIPVKYLQVKDGDIDASDKKLEAGQTWGFSAFLIYDNKGWGQIGAPENFVNDVPNPFQIGSLKLGTITLEEETTPEPEETPAPTDKDEDNDDDTEKGGVGAPVIAAIVIGVIIVAAVVVYFVTRKKDQ
;
A
#
# COMPACT_ATOMS: atom_id res chain seq x y z
N MET A 1 35.54 22.50 10.02
CA MET A 1 34.39 22.55 9.10
C MET A 1 33.20 22.09 9.89
N ALA A 2 32.12 22.87 9.93
CA ALA A 2 30.88 22.38 10.54
C ALA A 2 30.32 21.32 9.59
N VAL A 3 30.29 20.06 10.02
CA VAL A 3 29.49 19.04 9.36
C VAL A 3 28.05 19.45 9.65
N MET A 4 27.36 20.01 8.66
CA MET A 4 25.91 20.11 8.75
C MET A 4 25.42 18.67 8.75
N ASN A 5 24.96 18.18 9.91
CA ASN A 5 24.12 17.00 9.96
C ASN A 5 22.84 17.36 9.22
N ILE A 6 22.78 17.01 7.93
CA ILE A 6 21.55 17.08 7.16
C ILE A 6 20.72 15.94 7.73
N HIS A 7 19.71 16.25 8.53
CA HIS A 7 18.70 15.26 8.89
C HIS A 7 18.02 14.83 7.58
N ALA A 8 17.89 13.53 7.35
CA ALA A 8 16.99 13.05 6.32
C ALA A 8 15.60 13.61 6.63
N GLU A 9 14.92 14.22 5.66
CA GLU A 9 13.53 14.63 5.86
C GLU A 9 12.67 13.36 5.94
N PRO A 10 11.69 13.28 6.86
CA PRO A 10 10.77 12.16 6.88
C PRO A 10 10.06 11.99 5.52
N PRO A 11 9.86 10.75 5.04
CA PRO A 11 9.22 10.52 3.76
C PRO A 11 7.73 10.87 3.81
N SER A 12 7.14 11.13 2.64
CA SER A 12 5.70 11.33 2.50
C SER A 12 5.15 10.46 1.37
N TYR A 13 4.19 9.62 1.73
CA TYR A 13 3.54 8.64 0.89
C TYR A 13 2.08 9.00 0.68
N LYS A 14 1.52 8.49 -0.41
CA LYS A 14 0.13 8.58 -0.79
C LYS A 14 -0.36 7.19 -1.16
N ALA A 15 -1.48 6.80 -0.58
CA ALA A 15 -2.20 5.62 -0.98
C ALA A 15 -3.30 6.02 -1.96
N LYS A 16 -3.27 5.47 -3.17
CA LYS A 16 -4.33 5.71 -4.16
C LYS A 16 -5.61 5.01 -3.71
N ALA A 17 -6.76 5.65 -3.84
CA ALA A 17 -8.03 5.01 -3.55
C ALA A 17 -8.39 3.94 -4.58
N GLY A 18 -8.95 2.82 -4.09
CA GLY A 18 -9.38 1.68 -4.88
C GLY A 18 -8.70 0.38 -4.46
N ALA A 19 -9.40 -0.75 -4.66
CA ALA A 19 -8.81 -2.06 -4.45
C ALA A 19 -7.83 -2.40 -5.58
N SER A 20 -6.78 -3.15 -5.25
CA SER A 20 -5.91 -3.81 -6.24
C SER A 20 -6.21 -5.30 -6.30
N THR A 21 -6.00 -5.88 -7.46
CA THR A 21 -6.05 -7.33 -7.69
C THR A 21 -4.78 -7.95 -7.14
N ILE A 22 -4.90 -8.98 -6.29
CA ILE A 22 -3.75 -9.68 -5.72
C ILE A 22 -3.44 -10.89 -6.59
N HIS A 23 -2.43 -10.78 -7.46
CA HIS A 23 -2.10 -11.80 -8.46
C HIS A 23 -0.60 -11.97 -8.78
N GLY A 24 0.28 -11.31 -8.03
CA GLY A 24 1.73 -11.36 -8.17
C GLY A 24 2.27 -10.46 -9.29
N LYS A 25 1.52 -9.44 -9.74
CA LYS A 25 1.87 -8.59 -10.88
C LYS A 25 1.44 -7.16 -10.65
N ILE A 26 2.25 -6.19 -11.04
CA ILE A 26 1.87 -4.77 -10.96
C ILE A 26 1.29 -4.36 -12.31
N SER A 27 -0.03 -4.32 -12.40
CA SER A 27 -0.72 -3.97 -13.65
C SER A 27 -0.67 -2.46 -13.92
N GLU A 28 -0.61 -2.10 -15.20
CA GLU A 28 -0.60 -0.70 -15.62
C GLU A 28 -1.87 0.02 -15.13
N GLY A 29 -1.68 1.15 -14.45
CA GLY A 29 -2.76 1.99 -13.95
C GLY A 29 -3.51 1.45 -12.72
N GLU A 30 -3.18 0.26 -12.22
CA GLU A 30 -3.81 -0.31 -11.02
C GLU A 30 -3.32 0.40 -9.76
N TYR A 31 -2.00 0.46 -9.58
CA TYR A 31 -1.36 1.13 -8.46
C TYR A 31 -1.13 2.63 -8.71
N GLY A 32 -0.99 3.39 -7.62
CA GLY A 32 -0.65 4.80 -7.63
C GLY A 32 0.85 5.07 -7.78
N THR A 33 1.37 5.92 -6.90
CA THR A 33 2.78 6.34 -6.94
C THR A 33 3.72 5.19 -6.57
N LYS A 34 4.81 5.04 -7.34
CA LYS A 34 5.93 4.17 -6.99
C LYS A 34 6.81 4.85 -5.95
N TYR A 35 7.06 4.18 -4.83
CA TYR A 35 8.02 4.60 -3.82
C TYR A 35 9.25 3.70 -3.87
N GLU A 36 10.43 4.29 -3.74
CA GLU A 36 11.70 3.57 -3.76
C GLU A 36 12.34 3.60 -2.38
N PHE A 37 12.93 2.47 -1.99
CA PHE A 37 13.79 2.34 -0.83
C PHE A 37 15.18 1.97 -1.31
N ASN A 38 16.17 2.79 -0.99
CA ASN A 38 17.57 2.57 -1.35
C ASN A 38 18.48 3.38 -0.42
N LYS A 39 19.79 3.28 -0.64
CA LYS A 39 20.79 3.98 0.19
C LYS A 39 20.70 5.50 0.17
N ASP A 40 20.13 6.09 -0.87
CA ASP A 40 20.07 7.55 -1.02
C ASP A 40 18.91 8.15 -0.20
N ASN A 41 17.98 7.31 0.29
CA ASN A 41 16.79 7.75 1.01
C ASN A 41 16.48 6.92 2.27
N ALA A 42 17.40 6.07 2.71
CA ALA A 42 17.28 5.28 3.91
C ALA A 42 18.45 5.54 4.86
N VAL A 43 18.17 5.50 6.16
CA VAL A 43 19.16 5.65 7.22
C VAL A 43 19.44 4.28 7.82
N ALA A 44 20.73 3.93 7.92
CA ALA A 44 21.16 2.75 8.65
C ALA A 44 20.97 2.94 10.16
N PHE A 45 20.52 1.89 10.83
CA PHE A 45 20.36 1.86 12.27
C PHE A 45 21.70 1.92 13.00
N ASP A 46 22.73 1.28 12.43
CA ASP A 46 24.09 1.32 12.95
C ASP A 46 25.05 1.80 11.85
N ASN A 47 26.01 2.63 12.23
CA ASN A 47 27.04 3.17 11.35
C ASN A 47 28.17 2.18 11.06
N ASP A 48 28.26 1.10 11.83
CA ASP A 48 29.28 0.08 11.62
C ASP A 48 28.99 -0.81 10.39
N TYR A 49 27.88 -0.56 9.69
CA TYR A 49 27.52 -1.26 8.46
C TYR A 49 28.17 -0.61 7.24
N ASP A 50 29.26 -1.21 6.74
CA ASP A 50 29.84 -0.88 5.42
C ASP A 50 29.10 -1.57 4.26
N ILE A 51 27.76 -1.67 4.34
CA ILE A 51 26.94 -2.26 3.28
C ILE A 51 25.71 -1.40 2.99
N ASP A 52 25.38 -1.27 1.71
CA ASP A 52 24.16 -0.61 1.24
C ASP A 52 22.93 -1.52 1.50
N PRO A 53 21.74 -0.96 1.78
CA PRO A 53 20.52 -1.75 1.84
C PRO A 53 20.20 -2.41 0.49
N VAL A 54 19.52 -3.56 0.53
CA VAL A 54 18.92 -4.15 -0.68
C VAL A 54 17.81 -3.20 -1.17
N PRO A 55 17.89 -2.71 -2.41
CA PRO A 55 16.89 -1.79 -2.92
C PRO A 55 15.58 -2.51 -3.19
N PHE A 56 14.47 -1.84 -2.90
CA PHE A 56 13.14 -2.29 -3.30
C PHE A 56 12.27 -1.09 -3.68
N SER A 57 11.13 -1.39 -4.27
CA SER A 57 10.07 -0.42 -4.52
C SER A 57 8.75 -0.95 -3.98
N PHE A 58 7.86 -0.04 -3.64
CA PHE A 58 6.52 -0.39 -3.20
C PHE A 58 5.48 0.63 -3.67
N TYR A 59 4.23 0.19 -3.68
CA TYR A 59 3.07 0.96 -4.06
C TYR A 59 1.99 0.72 -3.03
N ILE A 60 1.14 1.72 -2.79
CA ILE A 60 0.06 1.61 -1.82
C ILE A 60 -1.24 2.07 -2.46
N ASN A 61 -2.24 1.20 -2.37
CA ASN A 61 -3.63 1.50 -2.63
C ASN A 61 -4.43 1.28 -1.34
N TRP A 62 -5.66 1.80 -1.27
CA TRP A 62 -6.50 1.62 -0.08
C TRP A 62 -8.00 1.54 -0.42
N THR A 63 -8.72 0.86 0.47
CA THR A 63 -10.20 0.88 0.56
C THR A 63 -10.61 0.90 2.03
N GLU A 64 -11.90 0.96 2.33
CA GLU A 64 -12.39 0.79 3.70
C GLU A 64 -11.96 -0.54 4.35
N ASP A 65 -11.70 -1.57 3.53
CA ASP A 65 -11.32 -2.91 4.00
C ASP A 65 -9.84 -3.01 4.43
N GLY A 66 -8.96 -2.16 3.92
CA GLY A 66 -7.53 -2.24 4.19
C GLY A 66 -6.62 -1.54 3.19
N LEU A 67 -5.30 -1.74 3.38
CA LEU A 67 -4.24 -1.25 2.50
C LEU A 67 -3.78 -2.36 1.55
N TYR A 68 -3.73 -2.09 0.27
CA TYR A 68 -3.21 -2.99 -0.76
C TYR A 68 -1.79 -2.55 -1.10
N ILE A 69 -0.83 -3.46 -0.96
CA ILE A 69 0.59 -3.15 -1.11
C ILE A 69 1.19 -4.10 -2.13
N ALA A 70 1.88 -3.52 -3.12
CA ALA A 70 2.74 -4.27 -4.03
C ALA A 70 4.20 -3.91 -3.75
N TYR A 71 5.06 -4.91 -3.76
CA TYR A 71 6.50 -4.80 -3.63
C TYR A 71 7.20 -5.32 -4.88
N GLU A 72 8.27 -4.63 -5.28
CA GLU A 72 9.24 -5.08 -6.27
C GLU A 72 10.61 -5.10 -5.62
N LEU A 73 11.24 -6.27 -5.55
CA LEU A 73 12.58 -6.42 -5.00
C LEU A 73 13.29 -7.62 -5.64
N LYS A 74 14.61 -7.65 -5.55
CA LYS A 74 15.38 -8.85 -5.93
C LYS A 74 15.66 -9.67 -4.68
N VAL A 75 15.21 -10.91 -4.65
CA VAL A 75 15.46 -11.86 -3.56
C VAL A 75 16.42 -12.94 -4.07
N ASP A 76 17.61 -12.99 -3.50
CA ASP A 76 18.60 -13.99 -3.86
C ASP A 76 18.15 -15.39 -3.40
N GLU A 77 18.56 -16.44 -4.13
CA GLU A 77 18.18 -17.82 -3.82
C GLU A 77 18.54 -18.23 -2.38
N ALA A 78 19.66 -17.71 -1.87
CA ALA A 78 20.13 -17.97 -0.52
C ALA A 78 19.28 -17.31 0.58
N ASP A 79 18.43 -16.34 0.23
CA ASP A 79 17.61 -15.56 1.17
C ASP A 79 16.24 -16.17 1.47
N TRP A 80 15.82 -17.15 0.68
CA TRP A 80 14.58 -17.88 0.93
C TRP A 80 14.70 -18.82 2.14
N GLY A 81 13.72 -18.76 3.04
CA GLY A 81 13.58 -19.68 4.17
C GLY A 81 14.58 -19.49 5.31
N ASN A 82 15.34 -18.40 5.29
CA ASN A 82 16.38 -18.13 6.27
C ASN A 82 16.04 -16.97 7.24
N ASN A 83 14.91 -16.29 7.04
CA ASN A 83 14.47 -15.10 7.78
C ASN A 83 15.49 -13.95 7.84
N LYS A 84 16.47 -13.91 6.92
CA LYS A 84 17.49 -12.86 6.86
C LYS A 84 17.00 -11.61 6.21
N LEU A 85 16.10 -11.73 5.23
CA LEU A 85 15.51 -10.61 4.50
C LEU A 85 14.06 -10.47 4.90
N PHE A 86 13.71 -9.36 5.55
CA PHE A 86 12.32 -9.00 5.79
C PHE A 86 12.14 -7.48 5.70
N PRO A 87 11.40 -7.00 4.69
CA PRO A 87 10.86 -5.65 4.72
C PRO A 87 9.79 -5.53 5.80
N GLN A 88 9.62 -4.29 6.25
CA GLN A 88 8.73 -3.95 7.34
C GLN A 88 8.13 -2.56 7.11
N PHE A 89 6.91 -2.35 7.60
CA PHE A 89 6.36 -1.04 7.82
C PHE A 89 6.27 -0.78 9.31
N ASP A 90 6.75 0.39 9.72
CA ASP A 90 6.45 0.95 11.02
C ASP A 90 5.38 2.02 10.85
N MET A 91 4.33 1.92 11.66
CA MET A 91 3.09 2.65 11.46
C MET A 91 2.54 3.17 12.78
N ASN A 92 1.83 4.29 12.72
CA ASN A 92 0.96 4.75 13.79
C ASN A 92 -0.44 5.05 13.22
N PRO A 93 -1.25 4.03 12.88
CA PRO A 93 -2.56 4.24 12.26
C PRO A 93 -3.45 5.17 13.09
N TRP A 94 -4.06 6.17 12.44
CA TRP A 94 -4.84 7.25 13.09
C TRP A 94 -4.09 8.05 14.18
N ASN A 95 -2.77 7.92 14.26
CA ASN A 95 -1.90 8.54 15.26
C ASN A 95 -2.35 8.26 16.71
N VAL A 96 -2.77 7.03 17.00
CA VAL A 96 -3.29 6.63 18.33
C VAL A 96 -2.20 6.32 19.34
N LEU A 97 -1.00 5.96 18.86
CA LEU A 97 0.18 5.68 19.69
C LEU A 97 0.89 6.99 20.05
N GLY A 98 1.31 7.11 21.31
CA GLY A 98 2.07 8.26 21.82
C GLY A 98 3.54 8.26 21.40
N ASP A 99 4.20 9.41 21.55
CA ASP A 99 5.60 9.60 21.16
C ASP A 99 6.59 8.69 21.90
N ASP A 100 6.25 8.23 23.10
CA ASP A 100 7.04 7.32 23.94
C ASP A 100 6.71 5.83 23.71
N GLN A 101 5.84 5.53 22.76
CA GLN A 101 5.50 4.17 22.36
C GLN A 101 6.25 3.77 21.09
N GLU A 102 6.57 2.49 20.97
CA GLU A 102 7.05 1.91 19.72
C GLU A 102 5.90 1.92 18.71
N GLY A 103 6.20 2.04 17.42
CA GLY A 103 5.15 2.01 16.41
C GLY A 103 4.64 0.58 16.15
N LEU A 104 3.52 0.48 15.45
CA LEU A 104 2.95 -0.78 15.01
C LEU A 104 3.76 -1.36 13.85
N PHE A 105 4.44 -2.45 14.12
CA PHE A 105 5.33 -3.10 13.18
C PHE A 105 4.59 -4.16 12.38
N PHE A 106 4.56 -4.03 11.06
CA PHE A 106 4.07 -5.05 10.14
C PHE A 106 5.21 -5.52 9.25
N SER A 107 5.60 -6.78 9.37
CA SER A 107 6.74 -7.35 8.64
C SER A 107 6.31 -8.55 7.82
N PHE A 108 7.09 -8.89 6.80
CA PHE A 108 6.89 -10.11 6.05
C PHE A 108 8.21 -10.79 5.71
N PHE A 109 8.19 -12.12 5.75
CA PHE A 109 9.34 -12.98 5.59
C PHE A 109 9.17 -13.86 4.35
N PHE A 110 10.24 -13.96 3.57
CA PHE A 110 10.35 -14.81 2.40
C PHE A 110 10.67 -16.26 2.81
N ASP A 111 9.68 -16.97 3.34
CA ASP A 111 9.82 -18.36 3.85
C ASP A 111 10.18 -19.36 2.72
N ALA A 112 9.56 -19.23 1.55
CA ALA A 112 9.86 -20.01 0.34
C ALA A 112 9.38 -19.25 -0.90
N LYS A 113 9.81 -19.65 -2.10
CA LYS A 113 9.46 -18.95 -3.36
C LYS A 113 7.94 -18.79 -3.59
N ASP A 114 7.14 -19.66 -2.97
CA ASP A 114 5.68 -19.70 -3.04
C ASP A 114 5.01 -19.41 -1.68
N LYS A 115 5.78 -18.99 -0.67
CA LYS A 115 5.27 -18.83 0.70
C LYS A 115 5.84 -17.58 1.36
N ILE A 116 4.94 -16.68 1.73
CA ILE A 116 5.23 -15.53 2.59
C ILE A 116 4.64 -15.75 3.97
N ARG A 117 5.36 -15.31 5.00
CA ARG A 117 4.86 -15.24 6.38
C ARG A 117 4.77 -13.79 6.78
N PHE A 118 3.57 -13.33 7.17
CA PHE A 118 3.32 -11.99 7.66
C PHE A 118 3.30 -11.98 9.18
N THR A 119 3.81 -10.93 9.79
CA THR A 119 3.79 -10.79 11.24
C THR A 119 3.47 -9.37 11.66
N ILE A 120 2.83 -9.25 12.82
CA ILE A 120 2.63 -7.97 13.50
C ILE A 120 3.37 -7.97 14.84
N HIS A 121 3.87 -6.82 15.27
CA HIS A 121 4.68 -6.68 16.48
C HIS A 121 4.35 -5.38 17.23
N ASN A 122 4.87 -5.26 18.45
CA ASN A 122 4.71 -4.18 19.44
C ASN A 122 3.32 -4.00 20.06
N HIS A 123 2.24 -4.16 19.30
CA HIS A 123 0.89 -3.90 19.82
C HIS A 123 -0.13 -4.96 19.42
N GLY A 124 -1.05 -5.22 20.36
CA GLY A 124 -2.30 -5.92 20.06
C GLY A 124 -3.18 -5.08 19.12
N THR A 125 -3.92 -5.75 18.26
CA THR A 125 -4.88 -5.16 17.32
C THR A 125 -6.20 -5.91 17.36
N VAL A 126 -7.25 -5.38 16.73
CA VAL A 126 -8.52 -6.10 16.58
C VAL A 126 -8.33 -7.43 15.86
N GLY A 127 -7.43 -7.49 14.88
CA GLY A 127 -7.12 -8.70 14.13
C GLY A 127 -6.18 -9.66 14.86
N ASN A 128 -5.50 -9.22 15.92
CA ASN A 128 -4.56 -10.03 16.68
C ASN A 128 -4.45 -9.56 18.15
N SER A 129 -4.94 -10.35 19.09
CA SER A 129 -4.91 -10.04 20.53
C SER A 129 -3.61 -10.40 21.24
N THR A 130 -2.49 -10.53 20.52
CA THR A 130 -1.19 -10.87 21.14
C THR A 130 -0.72 -9.70 22.02
N ALA A 131 0.01 -10.01 23.09
CA ALA A 131 0.43 -9.04 24.09
C ALA A 131 1.37 -7.97 23.53
N SER A 132 1.33 -6.78 24.11
CA SER A 132 2.28 -5.68 23.84
C SER A 132 3.74 -6.16 23.87
N GLY A 133 4.55 -5.68 22.93
CA GLY A 133 5.96 -6.03 22.76
C GLY A 133 6.23 -7.42 22.17
N SER A 134 5.20 -8.18 21.79
CA SER A 134 5.36 -9.55 21.24
C SER A 134 4.96 -9.64 19.77
N GLN A 135 5.68 -10.49 19.04
CA GLN A 135 5.46 -10.73 17.61
C GLN A 135 4.46 -11.87 17.42
N ALA A 136 3.57 -11.74 16.45
CA ALA A 136 2.62 -12.78 16.08
C ALA A 136 2.56 -12.96 14.56
N ASP A 137 2.47 -14.22 14.13
CA ASP A 137 2.20 -14.57 12.73
C ASP A 137 0.73 -14.30 12.37
N LEU A 138 0.49 -13.83 11.15
CA LEU A 138 -0.84 -13.54 10.61
C LEU A 138 -1.21 -14.59 9.56
N GLU A 139 -2.36 -15.24 9.74
CA GLU A 139 -2.77 -16.36 8.89
C GLU A 139 -3.75 -15.98 7.77
N ASP A 140 -4.43 -14.83 7.86
CA ASP A 140 -5.48 -14.42 6.92
C ASP A 140 -5.14 -13.15 6.13
N ILE A 141 -3.88 -13.03 5.74
CA ILE A 141 -3.43 -12.05 4.75
C ILE A 141 -3.60 -12.65 3.36
N ASP A 142 -4.41 -12.01 2.53
CA ASP A 142 -4.46 -12.33 1.10
C ASP A 142 -3.17 -11.83 0.44
N TYR A 143 -2.47 -12.72 -0.25
CA TYR A 143 -1.23 -12.38 -0.97
C TYR A 143 -1.03 -13.22 -2.22
N ALA A 144 -0.21 -12.71 -3.12
CA ALA A 144 0.30 -13.42 -4.28
C ALA A 144 1.76 -13.02 -4.53
N ILE A 145 2.55 -13.99 -4.97
CA ILE A 145 3.98 -13.80 -5.24
C ILE A 145 4.32 -14.36 -6.62
N GLU A 146 5.07 -13.59 -7.40
CA GLU A 146 5.69 -14.06 -8.64
C GLU A 146 7.21 -13.83 -8.56
N VAL A 147 7.98 -14.88 -8.91
CA VAL A 147 9.43 -14.89 -8.86
C VAL A 147 9.96 -15.16 -10.26
N GLY A 148 10.70 -14.20 -10.81
CA GLY A 148 11.43 -14.33 -12.07
C GLY A 148 12.69 -15.16 -11.94
N ASP A 149 13.18 -15.66 -13.07
CA ASP A 149 14.39 -16.51 -13.15
C ASP A 149 15.66 -15.81 -12.61
N ASP A 150 15.68 -14.48 -12.62
CA ASP A 150 16.80 -13.66 -12.15
C ASP A 150 16.69 -13.23 -10.67
N GLY A 151 15.70 -13.75 -9.94
CA GLY A 151 15.40 -13.40 -8.55
C GLY A 151 14.53 -12.16 -8.38
N SER A 152 14.17 -11.46 -9.46
CA SER A 152 13.17 -10.39 -9.40
C SER A 152 11.86 -10.94 -8.85
N THR A 153 11.36 -10.34 -7.79
CA THR A 153 10.20 -10.81 -7.03
C THR A 153 9.17 -9.70 -6.96
N VAL A 154 7.95 -10.03 -7.33
CA VAL A 154 6.77 -9.19 -7.10
C VAL A 154 5.93 -9.85 -6.03
N LEU A 155 5.63 -9.11 -4.97
CA LEU A 155 4.75 -9.54 -3.88
C LEU A 155 3.60 -8.55 -3.76
N GLU A 156 2.37 -9.03 -3.89
CA GLU A 156 1.16 -8.26 -3.61
C GLU A 156 0.47 -8.82 -2.38
N PHE A 157 0.00 -7.96 -1.49
CA PHE A 157 -0.81 -8.36 -0.35
C PHE A 157 -1.76 -7.25 0.10
N MET A 158 -2.77 -7.61 0.89
CA MET A 158 -3.66 -6.67 1.56
C MET A 158 -3.46 -6.76 3.07
N ILE A 159 -3.33 -5.61 3.74
CA ILE A 159 -3.37 -5.49 5.20
C ILE A 159 -4.81 -5.13 5.60
N PRO A 160 -5.60 -6.07 6.14
CA PRO A 160 -6.93 -5.80 6.64
C PRO A 160 -6.95 -4.68 7.68
N VAL A 161 -7.99 -3.84 7.66
CA VAL A 161 -8.17 -2.74 8.60
C VAL A 161 -8.10 -3.17 10.07
N LYS A 162 -8.56 -4.39 10.38
CA LYS A 162 -8.48 -4.98 11.73
C LYS A 162 -7.04 -5.07 12.27
N TYR A 163 -6.03 -5.17 11.38
CA TYR A 163 -4.62 -5.19 11.75
C TYR A 163 -4.00 -3.81 11.89
N LEU A 164 -4.72 -2.75 11.48
CA LEU A 164 -4.32 -1.36 11.74
C LEU A 164 -4.95 -0.85 13.03
N GLN A 165 -6.12 -1.37 13.40
CA GLN A 165 -6.87 -0.99 14.60
C GLN A 165 -6.19 -1.49 15.88
N VAL A 166 -5.29 -0.68 16.45
CA VAL A 166 -4.63 -0.97 17.72
C VAL A 166 -5.67 -1.15 18.83
N LYS A 167 -5.49 -2.22 19.61
CA LYS A 167 -6.28 -2.53 20.81
C LYS A 167 -5.35 -3.15 21.85
N ASP A 168 -4.71 -2.28 22.63
CA ASP A 168 -3.63 -2.65 23.56
C ASP A 168 -3.62 -1.72 24.77
N GLY A 169 -3.65 -2.29 25.97
CA GLY A 169 -3.78 -1.53 27.22
C GLY A 169 -5.01 -0.62 27.24
N ASP A 170 -4.77 0.69 27.42
CA ASP A 170 -5.81 1.73 27.43
C ASP A 170 -6.14 2.27 26.03
N ILE A 171 -5.46 1.80 24.98
CA ILE A 171 -5.68 2.20 23.59
C ILE A 171 -6.74 1.30 22.97
N ASP A 172 -7.81 1.90 22.45
CA ASP A 172 -8.86 1.20 21.70
C ASP A 172 -9.23 1.98 20.44
N ALA A 173 -8.74 1.50 19.30
CA ALA A 173 -9.04 2.03 17.97
C ALA A 173 -10.01 1.14 17.18
N SER A 174 -10.76 0.25 17.85
CA SER A 174 -11.63 -0.73 17.19
C SER A 174 -12.82 -0.13 16.42
N ASP A 175 -13.14 1.14 16.67
CA ASP A 175 -14.18 1.89 15.95
C ASP A 175 -13.66 2.68 14.74
N LYS A 176 -12.33 2.78 14.57
CA LYS A 176 -11.70 3.56 13.51
C LYS A 176 -11.86 2.89 12.15
N LYS A 177 -11.96 3.71 11.11
CA LYS A 177 -12.08 3.29 9.72
C LYS A 177 -11.13 4.08 8.84
N LEU A 178 -10.72 3.46 7.73
CA LEU A 178 -9.96 4.15 6.70
C LEU A 178 -10.90 5.08 5.92
N GLU A 179 -10.52 6.34 5.81
CA GLU A 179 -11.29 7.37 5.13
C GLU A 179 -10.37 8.26 4.31
N ALA A 180 -10.89 8.79 3.21
CA ALA A 180 -10.13 9.68 2.35
C ALA A 180 -9.64 10.93 3.11
N GLY A 181 -8.44 11.39 2.77
CA GLY A 181 -7.78 12.53 3.41
C GLY A 181 -7.15 12.23 4.78
N GLN A 182 -7.31 11.01 5.32
CA GLN A 182 -6.62 10.63 6.55
C GLN A 182 -5.10 10.57 6.33
N THR A 183 -4.34 11.11 7.28
CA THR A 183 -2.88 11.07 7.29
C THR A 183 -2.38 10.56 8.63
N TRP A 184 -1.42 9.63 8.61
CA TRP A 184 -0.81 9.12 9.84
C TRP A 184 0.65 8.69 9.63
N GLY A 185 1.34 8.40 10.74
CA GLY A 185 2.75 8.01 10.75
C GLY A 185 2.98 6.68 10.01
N PHE A 186 3.87 6.68 9.01
CA PHE A 186 4.17 5.48 8.20
C PHE A 186 5.57 5.61 7.61
N SER A 187 6.37 4.56 7.73
CA SER A 187 7.70 4.47 7.13
C SER A 187 8.03 3.03 6.73
N ALA A 188 8.73 2.88 5.61
CA ALA A 188 9.28 1.60 5.21
C ALA A 188 10.64 1.35 5.87
N PHE A 189 10.87 0.09 6.20
CA PHE A 189 12.07 -0.43 6.84
C PHE A 189 12.51 -1.71 6.13
N LEU A 190 13.80 -2.01 6.29
CA LEU A 190 14.41 -3.23 5.82
C LEU A 190 15.29 -3.80 6.92
N ILE A 191 15.11 -5.07 7.23
CA ILE A 191 16.12 -5.85 7.92
C ILE A 191 16.73 -6.84 6.94
N TYR A 192 18.05 -6.79 6.80
CA TYR A 192 18.84 -7.74 6.01
C TYR A 192 20.07 -8.22 6.77
N ASP A 193 20.17 -9.53 7.01
CA ASP A 193 21.28 -10.17 7.74
C ASP A 193 21.56 -9.52 9.11
N ASN A 194 20.48 -9.25 9.86
CA ASN A 194 20.44 -8.55 11.16
C ASN A 194 20.89 -7.08 11.13
N LYS A 195 21.00 -6.48 9.95
CA LYS A 195 21.27 -5.05 9.77
C LYS A 195 19.98 -4.37 9.38
N GLY A 196 19.74 -3.18 9.92
CA GLY A 196 18.48 -2.46 9.73
C GLY A 196 18.65 -1.10 9.07
N TRP A 197 17.68 -0.76 8.23
CA TRP A 197 17.56 0.55 7.58
C TRP A 197 16.10 1.01 7.63
N GLY A 198 15.89 2.33 7.72
CA GLY A 198 14.55 2.93 7.71
C GLY A 198 14.50 4.23 6.91
N GLN A 199 13.37 4.50 6.25
CA GLN A 199 13.08 5.81 5.66
C GLN A 199 12.43 6.69 6.72
N ILE A 200 13.24 7.42 7.48
CA ILE A 200 12.82 8.15 8.67
C ILE A 200 13.44 9.54 8.74
N GLY A 201 12.86 10.42 9.57
CA GLY A 201 13.37 11.76 9.81
C GLY A 201 14.50 11.86 10.85
N ALA A 202 14.84 10.74 11.50
CA ALA A 202 15.90 10.68 12.48
C ALA A 202 17.28 10.97 11.83
N PRO A 203 18.26 11.48 12.59
CA PRO A 203 19.63 11.61 12.08
C PRO A 203 20.20 10.25 11.69
N GLU A 204 21.21 10.27 10.82
CA GLU A 204 22.05 9.10 10.60
C GLU A 204 22.53 8.53 11.95
N ASN A 205 22.42 7.20 12.11
CA ASN A 205 22.86 6.40 13.25
C ASN A 205 22.29 6.74 14.64
N PHE A 206 20.97 6.89 14.65
CA PHE A 206 20.16 7.12 15.83
C PHE A 206 20.18 6.01 16.91
N VAL A 207 20.52 4.76 16.58
CA VAL A 207 20.48 3.63 17.55
C VAL A 207 21.58 3.72 18.60
N ASN A 208 22.69 4.41 18.31
CA ASN A 208 23.84 4.50 19.23
C ASN A 208 23.70 5.61 20.29
N ASP A 209 22.85 6.61 20.05
CA ASP A 209 22.75 7.82 20.87
C ASP A 209 21.44 7.94 21.69
N VAL A 210 20.49 6.99 21.53
CA VAL A 210 19.16 7.07 22.16
C VAL A 210 18.79 5.82 22.98
N PRO A 211 18.29 5.96 24.22
CA PRO A 211 17.98 4.84 25.11
C PRO A 211 16.93 3.83 24.59
N ASN A 212 15.94 4.27 23.81
CA ASN A 212 15.09 3.40 22.99
C ASN A 212 14.83 4.08 21.64
N PRO A 213 15.55 3.68 20.58
CA PRO A 213 15.47 4.36 19.30
C PRO A 213 14.21 4.01 18.49
N PHE A 214 13.40 3.04 18.94
CA PHE A 214 12.25 2.56 18.17
C PHE A 214 10.91 3.24 18.53
N GLN A 215 10.95 4.26 19.39
CA GLN A 215 9.76 5.03 19.74
C GLN A 215 9.37 6.02 18.62
N ILE A 216 8.08 6.28 18.46
CA ILE A 216 7.54 7.15 17.40
C ILE A 216 8.16 8.54 17.42
N GLY A 217 8.24 9.18 18.60
CA GLY A 217 8.81 10.53 18.74
C GLY A 217 10.32 10.60 18.44
N SER A 218 10.97 9.44 18.53
CA SER A 218 12.39 9.23 18.33
C SER A 218 12.71 8.98 16.85
N LEU A 219 11.98 8.05 16.20
CA LEU A 219 12.15 7.72 14.79
C LEU A 219 11.78 8.87 13.86
N LYS A 220 10.79 9.70 14.24
CA LYS A 220 10.18 10.70 13.34
C LYS A 220 9.76 10.02 12.03
N LEU A 221 8.78 9.12 12.15
CA LEU A 221 8.20 8.43 11.00
C LEU A 221 7.79 9.43 9.91
N GLY A 222 7.81 8.96 8.68
CA GLY A 222 7.16 9.63 7.57
C GLY A 222 5.64 9.63 7.73
N THR A 223 4.96 9.97 6.64
CA THR A 223 3.49 10.02 6.60
C THR A 223 2.94 9.23 5.44
N ILE A 224 1.79 8.60 5.63
CA ILE A 224 0.95 8.13 4.53
C ILE A 224 -0.35 8.95 4.52
N THR A 225 -0.79 9.38 3.34
CA THR A 225 -2.08 10.04 3.14
C THR A 225 -2.98 9.19 2.25
N LEU A 226 -4.21 8.94 2.68
CA LEU A 226 -5.21 8.25 1.89
C LEU A 226 -5.83 9.22 0.87
N GLU A 227 -5.62 8.99 -0.42
CA GLU A 227 -6.18 9.86 -1.46
C GLU A 227 -7.69 9.68 -1.61
N GLU A 228 -8.38 10.68 -2.15
CA GLU A 228 -9.80 10.56 -2.51
C GLU A 228 -9.98 9.64 -3.72
N GLU A 229 -11.13 8.96 -3.81
CA GLU A 229 -11.54 8.29 -5.04
C GLU A 229 -11.67 9.32 -6.15
N THR A 230 -10.80 9.23 -7.15
CA THR A 230 -10.96 9.97 -8.39
C THR A 230 -12.19 9.42 -9.10
N THR A 231 -13.31 10.12 -8.98
CA THR A 231 -14.46 9.87 -9.87
C THR A 231 -13.99 10.26 -11.27
N PRO A 232 -14.01 9.36 -12.27
CA PRO A 232 -13.68 9.76 -13.63
C PRO A 232 -14.62 10.90 -14.03
N GLU A 233 -14.06 12.02 -14.52
CA GLU A 233 -14.88 13.06 -15.15
C GLU A 233 -15.75 12.39 -16.22
N PRO A 234 -17.05 12.69 -16.29
CA PRO A 234 -17.88 12.15 -17.36
C PRO A 234 -17.25 12.57 -18.69
N GLU A 235 -16.96 11.59 -19.56
CA GLU A 235 -16.49 11.85 -20.92
C GLU A 235 -17.43 12.88 -21.56
N GLU A 236 -16.87 14.02 -22.00
CA GLU A 236 -17.66 15.00 -22.73
C GLU A 236 -18.30 14.30 -23.93
N THR A 237 -19.63 14.19 -23.89
CA THR A 237 -20.38 13.69 -25.03
C THR A 237 -20.08 14.64 -26.20
N PRO A 238 -19.52 14.15 -27.33
CA PRO A 238 -19.25 15.05 -28.45
C PRO A 238 -20.56 15.70 -28.87
N ALA A 239 -20.57 17.03 -28.86
CA ALA A 239 -21.72 17.81 -29.31
C ALA A 239 -22.14 17.33 -30.71
N PRO A 240 -23.46 17.15 -30.98
CA PRO A 240 -23.90 16.83 -32.32
C PRO A 240 -23.42 17.93 -33.25
N THR A 241 -22.64 17.55 -34.25
CA THR A 241 -22.26 18.48 -35.31
C THR A 241 -23.49 18.65 -36.18
N ASP A 242 -24.19 19.77 -36.02
CA ASP A 242 -25.10 20.29 -37.04
C ASP A 242 -24.28 20.53 -38.30
N LYS A 243 -24.34 19.57 -39.23
CA LYS A 243 -24.03 19.80 -40.64
C LYS A 243 -25.33 19.72 -41.41
N ASP A 244 -26.07 20.82 -41.37
CA ASP A 244 -26.85 21.24 -42.52
C ASP A 244 -25.87 21.72 -43.59
N GLU A 245 -25.45 20.84 -44.48
CA GLU A 245 -25.05 21.23 -45.83
C GLU A 245 -25.62 20.22 -46.82
N ASP A 246 -26.69 20.67 -47.49
CA ASP A 246 -27.11 20.18 -48.80
C ASP A 246 -25.88 19.99 -49.69
N ASN A 247 -25.70 18.78 -50.23
CA ASN A 247 -25.29 18.58 -51.61
C ASN A 247 -25.55 17.13 -52.03
N ASP A 248 -26.44 17.00 -53.01
CA ASP A 248 -26.60 15.85 -53.87
C ASP A 248 -25.25 15.44 -54.49
N ASP A 249 -24.83 14.19 -54.33
CA ASP A 249 -24.42 13.37 -55.48
C ASP A 249 -24.36 11.88 -55.10
N ASP A 250 -24.95 11.07 -55.97
CA ASP A 250 -25.04 9.62 -55.90
C ASP A 250 -23.65 8.95 -55.88
N THR A 251 -23.37 8.04 -54.94
CA THR A 251 -22.78 6.71 -55.23
C THR A 251 -22.87 5.80 -53.98
N GLU A 252 -23.63 4.71 -54.11
CA GLU A 252 -23.70 3.61 -53.14
C GLU A 252 -22.36 2.87 -52.95
N LYS A 253 -21.95 2.64 -51.69
CA LYS A 253 -21.74 1.30 -51.08
C LYS A 253 -21.04 1.36 -49.72
N GLY A 254 -21.71 0.84 -48.68
CA GLY A 254 -21.04 0.14 -47.55
C GLY A 254 -21.16 0.73 -46.14
N GLY A 255 -22.38 0.98 -45.64
CA GLY A 255 -22.62 1.33 -44.24
C GLY A 255 -22.59 0.12 -43.30
N VAL A 256 -21.86 0.23 -42.19
CA VAL A 256 -22.15 -0.50 -40.94
C VAL A 256 -22.77 0.53 -40.00
N GLY A 257 -24.09 0.44 -39.87
CA GLY A 257 -24.92 1.49 -39.30
C GLY A 257 -24.79 1.67 -37.78
N ALA A 258 -25.16 2.89 -37.39
CA ALA A 258 -25.42 3.37 -36.04
C ALA A 258 -26.44 2.61 -35.14
N PRO A 259 -27.22 1.57 -35.56
CA PRO A 259 -28.15 0.91 -34.63
C PRO A 259 -27.49 0.05 -33.54
N VAL A 260 -26.21 -0.34 -33.69
CA VAL A 260 -25.54 -1.24 -32.72
C VAL A 260 -25.19 -0.53 -31.42
N ILE A 261 -24.86 0.77 -31.47
CA ILE A 261 -24.44 1.54 -30.29
C ILE A 261 -25.64 1.83 -29.37
N ALA A 262 -26.82 2.13 -29.93
CA ALA A 262 -28.03 2.36 -29.14
C ALA A 262 -28.50 1.11 -28.37
N ALA A 263 -28.29 -0.09 -28.91
CA ALA A 263 -28.66 -1.34 -28.24
C ALA A 263 -27.77 -1.65 -27.01
N ILE A 264 -26.48 -1.30 -27.06
CA ILE A 264 -25.54 -1.51 -25.94
C ILE A 264 -25.88 -0.58 -24.77
N VAL A 265 -26.18 0.69 -25.05
CA VAL A 265 -26.51 1.67 -24.01
C VAL A 265 -27.81 1.31 -23.26
N ILE A 266 -28.84 0.86 -23.99
CA ILE A 266 -30.09 0.38 -23.36
C ILE A 266 -29.84 -0.88 -22.52
N GLY A 267 -28.97 -1.79 -22.98
CA GLY A 267 -28.58 -2.99 -22.23
C GLY A 267 -27.94 -2.67 -20.87
N VAL A 268 -27.01 -1.71 -20.83
CA VAL A 268 -26.32 -1.30 -19.59
C VAL A 268 -27.29 -0.66 -18.60
N ILE A 269 -28.21 0.19 -19.07
CA ILE A 269 -29.22 0.84 -18.20
C ILE A 269 -30.16 -0.19 -17.57
N ILE A 270 -30.58 -1.21 -18.33
CA ILE A 270 -31.45 -2.27 -17.81
C ILE A 270 -30.72 -3.11 -16.75
N VAL A 271 -29.46 -3.47 -16.99
CA VAL A 271 -28.66 -4.24 -16.02
C VAL A 271 -28.47 -3.45 -14.72
N ALA A 272 -28.13 -2.16 -14.83
CA ALA A 272 -27.98 -1.28 -13.66
C ALA A 272 -29.29 -1.16 -12.86
N ALA A 273 -30.43 -0.98 -13.53
CA ALA A 273 -31.73 -0.91 -12.88
C ALA A 273 -32.11 -2.24 -12.18
N VAL A 274 -31.79 -3.38 -12.80
CA VAL A 274 -32.03 -4.71 -12.21
C VAL A 274 -31.15 -4.92 -10.97
N VAL A 275 -29.86 -4.56 -11.01
CA VAL A 275 -28.95 -4.65 -9.86
C VAL A 275 -29.46 -3.79 -8.70
N VAL A 276 -29.83 -2.53 -8.95
CA VAL A 276 -30.37 -1.64 -7.92
C VAL A 276 -31.67 -2.19 -7.32
N TYR A 277 -32.57 -2.75 -8.15
CA TYR A 277 -33.80 -3.37 -7.68
C TYR A 277 -33.54 -4.59 -6.76
N PHE A 278 -32.58 -5.45 -7.09
CA PHE A 278 -32.23 -6.60 -6.24
C PHE A 278 -31.54 -6.18 -4.93
N VAL A 279 -30.66 -5.18 -4.98
CA VAL A 279 -29.95 -4.67 -3.79
C VAL A 279 -30.92 -3.98 -2.83
N THR A 280 -31.86 -3.18 -3.34
CA THR A 280 -32.88 -2.51 -2.52
C THR A 280 -33.87 -3.51 -1.92
N ARG A 281 -34.34 -4.50 -2.70
CA ARG A 281 -35.27 -5.50 -2.18
C ARG A 281 -34.65 -6.45 -1.14
N LYS A 282 -33.33 -6.67 -1.17
CA LYS A 282 -32.60 -7.39 -0.11
C LYS A 282 -32.47 -6.61 1.20
N LYS A 283 -32.59 -5.28 1.18
CA LYS A 283 -32.57 -4.44 2.39
C LYS A 283 -33.94 -4.38 3.09
N ASP A 284 -35.01 -4.76 2.40
CA ASP A 284 -36.39 -4.72 2.89
C ASP A 284 -36.94 -6.10 3.35
N GLN A 285 -36.10 -7.13 3.44
CA GLN A 285 -36.43 -8.45 4.04
C GLN A 285 -35.57 -8.70 5.27
#